data_AF-A0A942FDW6-F1
#
_entry.id   AF-A0A942FDW6-F1
#
_cell.length_a   1.000
_cell.length_b   1.000
_cell.length_c   1.000
_cell.angle_alpha   90.00
_cell.angle_beta   90.00
_cell.angle_gamma   90.00
#
_symmetry.space_group_name_H-M   'P 1'
#
loop_
_entity.id
_entity.type
_entity.pdbx_description
1 polymer ?
#
loop_
_entity_poly.entity_id
_entity_poly.type
_entity_poly.pdbx_seq_one_letter_code
_entity_poly.pdbx_strand_id
1 'polypeptide(L)'
;MVQSHMKDETYRVILHRIGENTEEEKARFCEEVSENHGIPLDLMRKIADRCPIVIKKDLPFKKAEMLAIAFKSSGASVSVERKRDLPPISLELITGGTYRLGLESTSLRKSPGGAWQVFGRIKNISTEELRDVWTLIQLFDEYEELVTFEEIPLPINPLPPNESSPLKAIFEGDLPLQKVSIAFKNAAGNPLPAMDKRQKKEWVEVKISEIGVRSRPPSLVEISEEVLHTFELQPPLVPEEGEEKPEREGALIEITLPETEEIPLTSKEKIKSSGEELALVFFEKDRQPLEEEKEKEDERFQTVVGEDRLREVIHTLRTEESSEEELYLDDLAEDRMEDFRQIESSLSSFEIEEPVAEEKAATVEIKTEEETSLYPWLEDFKKGIEAYDQTNRNPFLIWFENLQEEKQWGGVYPSLLTLLIYARFNQTPSSDTALENTQKVYHLTIQADQSYEEFPPLKGDLFFPSDVWRDLYIRAIPKLQEVSRRMMEGKNWVTSDLDRLIRVIPHMTARNSRWAIRAIHHWIPGIIPDVSDMPIDITEGLYRVASRLGVINPLFDYYQGKNSTGDLRLQSFARVAFPEDPGKIEEPMSRLGATDEGGHCLPTQPQCQDCPFESFCQKRFIDFDPAEKGMILQ
;
A
#
# COMPACT_ATOMS: atom_id res chain seq x y z
N MET A 1 24.99 -2.53 6.02
CA MET A 1 24.22 -1.31 5.73
C MET A 1 24.16 -1.14 4.23
N VAL A 2 23.04 -1.52 3.60
CA VAL A 2 22.76 -1.19 2.20
C VAL A 2 21.82 0.00 2.24
N GLN A 3 22.14 1.07 1.53
CA GLN A 3 21.29 2.25 1.45
C GLN A 3 20.00 1.86 0.72
N SER A 4 18.84 2.18 1.29
CA SER A 4 17.60 2.10 0.53
C SER A 4 17.69 3.09 -0.62
N HIS A 5 17.36 2.64 -1.84
CA HIS A 5 17.06 3.54 -2.93
C HIS A 5 15.70 4.18 -2.66
N MET A 6 15.65 5.12 -1.71
CA MET A 6 14.67 6.19 -1.80
C MET A 6 14.85 6.80 -3.20
N LYS A 7 13.79 6.82 -4.00
CA LYS A 7 13.78 7.61 -5.24
C LYS A 7 14.04 9.04 -4.81
N ASP A 8 15.19 9.60 -5.21
CA ASP A 8 15.58 10.94 -4.80
C ASP A 8 14.49 11.92 -5.21
N GLU A 9 13.86 12.57 -4.22
CA GLU A 9 12.77 13.51 -4.46
C GLU A 9 13.25 14.59 -5.45
N THR A 10 12.52 14.77 -6.55
CA THR A 10 12.92 15.66 -7.64
C THR A 10 12.32 17.05 -7.48
N TYR A 11 13.15 18.08 -7.60
CA TYR A 11 12.77 19.48 -7.43
C TYR A 11 13.06 20.30 -8.69
N ARG A 12 12.25 21.34 -8.91
CA ARG A 12 12.51 22.38 -9.92
C ARG A 12 12.56 23.75 -9.26
N VAL A 13 13.31 24.66 -9.89
CA VAL A 13 13.43 26.05 -9.42
C VAL A 13 12.77 26.97 -10.45
N ILE A 14 11.83 27.81 -10.00
CA ILE A 14 11.08 28.75 -10.85
C ILE A 14 11.46 30.17 -10.49
N LEU A 15 11.98 30.90 -11.48
CA LEU A 15 12.20 32.34 -11.42
C LEU A 15 10.91 33.04 -11.81
N HIS A 16 10.27 33.77 -10.89
CA HIS A 16 9.01 34.47 -11.15
C HIS A 16 9.24 35.89 -11.66
N ARG A 17 10.17 36.62 -11.02
CA ARG A 17 10.53 38.01 -11.33
C ARG A 17 11.90 38.36 -10.75
N ILE A 18 12.52 39.41 -11.27
CA ILE A 18 13.77 40.01 -10.77
C ILE A 18 13.45 41.44 -10.36
N GLY A 19 13.65 41.82 -9.08
CA GLY A 19 13.36 43.17 -8.59
C GLY A 19 11.93 43.65 -8.91
N GLU A 20 11.82 44.90 -9.36
CA GLU A 20 10.61 45.51 -9.96
C GLU A 20 10.48 45.24 -11.48
N ASN A 21 11.31 44.36 -12.03
CA ASN A 21 11.40 43.99 -13.45
C ASN A 21 11.89 45.14 -14.38
N THR A 22 12.68 46.07 -13.84
CA THR A 22 13.37 47.09 -14.64
C THR A 22 14.61 46.51 -15.34
N GLU A 23 15.03 47.12 -16.46
CA GLU A 23 16.20 46.66 -17.22
C GLU A 23 17.50 46.85 -16.42
N GLU A 24 17.58 47.91 -15.60
CA GLU A 24 18.69 48.19 -14.71
C GLU A 24 18.83 47.13 -13.59
N GLU A 25 17.72 46.65 -13.03
CA GLU A 25 17.72 45.56 -12.04
C GLU A 25 18.04 44.21 -12.69
N LYS A 26 17.49 43.91 -13.87
CA LYS A 26 17.85 42.70 -14.62
C LYS A 26 19.35 42.68 -14.95
N ALA A 27 19.91 43.79 -15.43
CA ALA A 27 21.33 43.89 -15.73
C ALA A 27 22.18 43.64 -14.48
N ARG A 28 21.86 44.30 -13.36
CA ARG A 28 22.55 44.11 -12.07
C ARG A 28 22.44 42.68 -11.56
N PHE A 29 21.27 42.07 -11.62
CA PHE A 29 21.05 40.66 -11.24
C PHE A 29 21.90 39.71 -12.11
N CYS A 30 21.94 39.94 -13.42
CA CYS A 30 22.74 39.12 -14.33
C CYS A 30 24.25 39.26 -14.04
N GLU A 31 24.73 40.47 -13.76
CA GLU A 31 26.11 40.74 -13.37
C GLU A 31 26.44 40.09 -12.02
N GLU A 32 25.64 40.31 -10.98
CA GLU A 32 25.85 39.77 -9.63
C GLU A 32 25.83 38.23 -9.60
N VAL A 33 24.91 37.59 -10.34
CA VAL A 33 24.87 36.13 -10.47
C VAL A 33 26.03 35.62 -11.33
N SER A 34 26.41 36.33 -12.39
CA SER A 34 27.56 35.95 -13.24
C SER A 34 28.88 36.02 -12.48
N GLU A 35 29.08 37.03 -11.64
CA GLU A 35 30.30 37.22 -10.85
C GLU A 35 30.37 36.24 -9.67
N ASN A 36 29.32 36.16 -8.85
CA ASN A 36 29.32 35.34 -7.63
C ASN A 36 29.20 33.83 -7.91
N HIS A 37 28.58 33.45 -9.03
CA HIS A 37 28.26 32.04 -9.34
C HIS A 37 28.81 31.57 -10.69
N GLY A 38 29.61 32.38 -11.40
CA GLY A 38 30.33 31.93 -12.60
C GLY A 38 29.45 31.44 -13.75
N ILE A 39 28.17 31.81 -13.77
CA ILE A 39 27.24 31.51 -14.87
C ILE A 39 27.50 32.55 -15.98
N PRO A 40 27.63 32.17 -17.26
CA PRO A 40 27.90 33.14 -18.33
C PRO A 40 26.86 34.26 -18.39
N LEU A 41 27.31 35.52 -18.43
CA LEU A 41 26.44 36.71 -18.44
C LEU A 41 25.37 36.67 -19.54
N ASP A 42 25.73 36.21 -20.74
CA ASP A 42 24.81 36.10 -21.88
C ASP A 42 23.71 35.03 -21.66
N LEU A 43 24.01 33.99 -20.88
CA LEU A 43 23.00 33.00 -20.47
C LEU A 43 22.08 33.58 -19.40
N MET A 44 22.63 34.30 -18.42
CA MET A 44 21.83 34.97 -17.39
C MET A 44 20.87 36.02 -17.99
N ARG A 45 21.31 36.79 -18.98
CA ARG A 45 20.42 37.71 -19.73
C ARG A 45 19.28 36.98 -20.41
N LYS A 46 19.56 35.90 -21.16
CA LYS A 46 18.53 35.04 -21.78
C LYS A 46 17.54 34.45 -20.77
N ILE A 47 17.97 34.14 -19.55
CA ILE A 47 17.11 33.63 -18.47
C ILE A 47 16.25 34.79 -17.90
N ALA A 48 16.85 35.95 -17.64
CA ALA A 48 16.17 37.13 -17.12
C ALA A 48 15.08 37.66 -18.07
N ASP A 49 15.36 37.67 -19.37
CA ASP A 49 14.42 38.12 -20.42
C ASP A 49 13.22 37.18 -20.58
N ARG A 50 13.32 35.94 -20.10
CA ARG A 50 12.27 34.91 -20.16
C ARG A 50 11.46 34.78 -18.87
N CYS A 51 11.66 35.64 -17.87
CA CYS A 51 10.88 35.59 -16.63
C CYS A 51 9.37 35.78 -16.90
N PRO A 52 8.48 34.92 -16.37
CA PRO A 52 8.74 33.79 -15.48
C PRO A 52 9.20 32.50 -16.21
N ILE A 53 10.22 31.82 -15.69
CA ILE A 53 10.83 30.63 -16.30
C ILE A 53 11.22 29.55 -15.28
N VAL A 54 11.12 28.28 -15.66
CA VAL A 54 11.71 27.14 -14.92
C VAL A 54 13.21 27.09 -15.24
N ILE A 55 14.08 27.38 -14.27
CA ILE A 55 15.53 27.48 -14.48
C ILE A 55 16.14 26.08 -14.73
N LYS A 56 15.78 25.11 -13.89
CA LYS A 56 16.22 23.70 -13.99
C LYS A 56 15.19 22.81 -13.29
N LYS A 57 15.04 21.58 -13.78
CA LYS A 57 14.20 20.51 -13.23
C LYS A 57 15.06 19.39 -12.64
N ASP A 58 14.41 18.47 -11.93
CA ASP A 58 14.99 17.20 -11.48
C ASP A 58 16.28 17.34 -10.64
N LEU A 59 16.35 18.42 -9.86
CA LEU A 59 17.42 18.69 -8.90
C LEU A 59 17.14 18.00 -7.54
N PRO A 60 18.16 17.47 -6.84
CA PRO A 60 18.07 17.15 -5.42
C PRO A 60 17.80 18.41 -4.59
N PHE A 61 17.06 18.28 -3.48
CA PHE A 61 16.60 19.42 -2.65
C PHE A 61 17.70 20.44 -2.36
N LYS A 62 18.87 19.99 -1.87
CA LYS A 62 20.00 20.89 -1.53
C LYS A 62 20.51 21.70 -2.73
N LYS A 63 20.51 21.15 -3.95
CA LYS A 63 20.90 21.89 -5.16
C LYS A 63 19.84 22.93 -5.53
N ALA A 64 18.56 22.58 -5.44
CA ALA A 64 17.44 23.49 -5.70
C ALA A 64 17.38 24.65 -4.66
N GLU A 65 17.57 24.32 -3.38
CA GLU A 65 17.66 25.28 -2.27
C GLU A 65 18.82 26.26 -2.45
N MET A 66 20.05 25.79 -2.71
CA MET A 66 21.19 26.67 -2.95
C MET A 66 20.99 27.60 -4.15
N LEU A 67 20.44 27.08 -5.26
CA LEU A 67 20.17 27.88 -6.45
C LEU A 67 19.11 28.97 -6.19
N ALA A 68 18.06 28.63 -5.46
CA ALA A 68 17.02 29.58 -5.09
C ALA A 68 17.49 30.62 -4.07
N ILE A 69 18.34 30.24 -3.10
CA ILE A 69 18.96 31.18 -2.16
C ILE A 69 19.87 32.15 -2.91
N ALA A 70 20.73 31.66 -3.81
CA ALA A 70 21.61 32.49 -4.64
C ALA A 70 20.83 33.54 -5.46
N PHE A 71 19.75 33.12 -6.12
CA PHE A 71 18.94 34.03 -6.92
C PHE A 71 18.14 35.00 -6.04
N LYS A 72 17.61 34.54 -4.88
CA LYS A 72 16.97 35.43 -3.88
C LYS A 72 17.93 36.47 -3.32
N SER A 73 19.19 36.11 -3.03
CA SER A 73 20.19 37.06 -2.51
C SER A 73 20.54 38.16 -3.51
N SER A 74 20.45 37.87 -4.81
CA SER A 74 20.61 38.85 -5.90
C SER A 74 19.32 39.63 -6.24
N GLY A 75 18.29 39.56 -5.39
CA GLY A 75 17.05 40.34 -5.55
C GLY A 75 15.95 39.70 -6.41
N ALA A 76 16.04 38.41 -6.73
CA ALA A 76 14.99 37.72 -7.47
C ALA A 76 13.91 37.07 -6.57
N SER A 77 12.71 36.93 -7.12
CA SER A 77 11.61 36.18 -6.52
C SER A 77 11.56 34.79 -7.12
N VAL A 78 11.89 33.78 -6.31
CA VAL A 78 12.09 32.39 -6.74
C VAL A 78 11.33 31.44 -5.82
N SER A 79 10.65 30.44 -6.40
CA SER A 79 10.12 29.29 -5.68
C SER A 79 10.89 28.01 -6.02
N VAL A 80 10.98 27.11 -5.05
CA VAL A 80 11.40 25.72 -5.27
C VAL A 80 10.14 24.87 -5.19
N GLU A 81 9.88 24.06 -6.21
CA GLU A 81 8.75 23.15 -6.22
C GLU A 81 9.22 21.71 -6.28
N ARG A 82 8.63 20.84 -5.45
CA ARG A 82 8.86 19.40 -5.44
C ARG A 82 7.84 18.70 -6.34
N LYS A 83 8.30 17.73 -7.13
CA LYS A 83 7.44 16.81 -7.88
C LYS A 83 6.64 15.95 -6.90
N ARG A 84 5.35 15.73 -7.17
CA ARG A 84 4.55 14.78 -6.37
C ARG A 84 4.82 13.36 -6.83
N ASP A 85 5.62 12.62 -6.06
CA ASP A 85 5.76 11.16 -6.18
C ASP A 85 4.54 10.42 -5.60
N LEU A 86 3.34 10.82 -6.06
CA LEU A 86 2.10 10.07 -5.81
C LEU A 86 1.78 9.24 -7.05
N PRO A 87 1.41 7.95 -6.88
CA PRO A 87 0.84 7.12 -7.94
C PRO A 87 -0.15 7.90 -8.82
N PRO A 88 0.00 7.95 -10.15
CA PRO A 88 -0.94 8.61 -11.04
C PRO A 88 -2.37 8.12 -10.79
N ILE A 89 -3.21 9.04 -10.29
CA ILE A 89 -4.65 8.82 -10.16
C ILE A 89 -5.28 9.19 -11.50
N SER A 90 -5.50 8.23 -12.38
CA SER A 90 -6.27 8.38 -13.62
C SER A 90 -7.78 8.42 -13.33
N LEU A 91 -8.52 9.19 -14.14
CA LEU A 91 -9.97 9.06 -14.27
C LEU A 91 -10.23 8.25 -15.54
N GLU A 92 -11.05 7.20 -15.44
CA GLU A 92 -11.49 6.43 -16.60
C GLU A 92 -12.48 7.25 -17.44
N LEU A 93 -12.06 7.59 -18.65
CA LEU A 93 -12.82 8.40 -19.59
C LEU A 93 -13.66 7.47 -20.50
N ILE A 94 -14.97 7.46 -20.29
CA ILE A 94 -15.91 6.83 -21.23
C ILE A 94 -16.05 7.75 -22.44
N THR A 95 -15.44 7.36 -23.56
CA THR A 95 -15.63 8.04 -24.86
C THR A 95 -17.04 7.82 -25.38
N GLY A 96 -17.77 8.92 -25.69
CA GLY A 96 -19.05 8.86 -26.42
C GLY A 96 -20.31 9.34 -25.69
N GLY A 97 -20.21 10.12 -24.61
CA GLY A 97 -21.38 10.69 -23.92
C GLY A 97 -21.18 12.10 -23.37
N THR A 98 -22.28 12.81 -23.10
CA THR A 98 -22.23 14.09 -22.37
C THR A 98 -21.82 13.83 -20.92
N TYR A 99 -20.68 14.38 -20.49
CA TYR A 99 -20.20 14.26 -19.12
C TYR A 99 -21.23 14.74 -18.10
N ARG A 100 -21.62 13.89 -17.15
CA ARG A 100 -22.58 14.19 -16.08
C ARG A 100 -21.90 14.49 -14.74
N LEU A 101 -20.69 13.96 -14.54
CA LEU A 101 -19.87 14.15 -13.35
C LEU A 101 -18.56 14.87 -13.67
N GLY A 102 -18.07 15.67 -12.72
CA GLY A 102 -16.76 16.31 -12.78
C GLY A 102 -15.96 15.98 -11.52
N LEU A 103 -14.82 15.32 -11.67
CA LEU A 103 -13.91 15.02 -10.55
C LEU A 103 -13.13 16.30 -10.20
N GLU A 104 -13.43 16.94 -9.07
CA GLU A 104 -12.85 18.24 -8.68
C GLU A 104 -11.52 18.09 -7.94
N SER A 105 -11.40 17.08 -7.08
CA SER A 105 -10.17 16.80 -6.33
C SER A 105 -10.01 15.31 -6.04
N THR A 106 -8.75 14.88 -5.91
CA THR A 106 -8.37 13.56 -5.39
C THR A 106 -7.08 13.66 -4.59
N SER A 107 -6.95 12.88 -3.52
CA SER A 107 -5.69 12.63 -2.85
C SER A 107 -5.61 11.18 -2.38
N LEU A 108 -4.49 10.54 -2.68
CA LEU A 108 -4.09 9.25 -2.14
C LEU A 108 -3.21 9.47 -0.91
N ARG A 109 -3.40 8.68 0.15
CA ARG A 109 -2.58 8.69 1.36
C ARG A 109 -2.34 7.26 1.83
N LYS A 110 -1.11 6.90 2.20
CA LYS A 110 -0.83 5.69 2.97
C LYS A 110 -0.99 6.00 4.45
N SER A 111 -1.71 5.14 5.19
CA SER A 111 -1.87 5.27 6.63
C SER A 111 -0.66 4.68 7.38
N PRO A 112 -0.44 4.99 8.67
CA PRO A 112 0.64 4.39 9.44
C PRO A 112 0.58 2.86 9.55
N GLY A 113 -0.61 2.26 9.39
CA GLY A 113 -0.83 0.81 9.37
C GLY A 113 -0.78 0.18 7.97
N GLY A 114 -0.05 0.78 7.02
CA GLY A 114 0.09 0.27 5.65
C GLY A 114 -1.09 0.57 4.72
N ALA A 115 -2.32 0.54 5.23
CA ALA A 115 -3.55 0.69 4.43
C ALA A 115 -3.60 2.01 3.63
N TRP A 116 -3.99 1.93 2.36
CA TRP A 116 -4.15 3.05 1.45
C TRP A 116 -5.53 3.71 1.58
N GLN A 117 -5.59 5.03 1.44
CA GLN A 117 -6.82 5.81 1.54
C GLN A 117 -6.95 6.75 0.34
N VAL A 118 -8.03 6.59 -0.43
CA VAL A 118 -8.35 7.44 -1.58
C VAL A 118 -9.48 8.38 -1.19
N PHE A 119 -9.18 9.68 -1.16
CA PHE A 119 -10.14 10.75 -0.92
C PHE A 119 -10.36 11.55 -2.19
N GLY A 120 -11.51 12.22 -2.29
CA GLY A 120 -11.78 13.17 -3.37
C GLY A 120 -13.11 13.89 -3.24
N ARG A 121 -13.43 14.69 -4.25
CA ARG A 121 -14.68 15.45 -4.37
C ARG A 121 -15.15 15.40 -5.82
N ILE A 122 -16.43 15.09 -6.00
CA ILE A 122 -17.08 14.97 -7.30
C ILE A 122 -18.25 15.92 -7.34
N LYS A 123 -18.41 16.64 -8.45
CA LYS A 123 -19.53 17.53 -8.69
C LYS A 123 -20.44 16.96 -9.78
N ASN A 124 -21.76 17.03 -9.57
CA ASN A 124 -22.71 16.85 -10.65
C ASN A 124 -22.66 18.11 -11.55
N ILE A 125 -22.30 17.90 -12.81
CA ILE A 125 -22.15 18.97 -13.81
C ILE A 125 -23.27 18.91 -14.86
N SER A 126 -24.20 17.96 -14.73
CA SER A 126 -25.41 17.90 -15.52
C SER A 126 -26.50 18.82 -14.95
N THR A 127 -27.54 19.05 -15.75
CA THR A 127 -28.74 19.80 -15.35
C THR A 127 -29.74 18.97 -14.55
N GLU A 128 -29.48 17.68 -14.38
CA GLU A 128 -30.40 16.70 -13.79
C GLU A 128 -29.89 16.22 -12.44
N GLU A 129 -30.81 15.80 -11.56
CA GLU A 129 -30.46 15.08 -10.35
C GLU A 129 -29.91 13.67 -10.71
N LEU A 130 -28.74 13.32 -10.18
CA LEU A 130 -28.14 12.01 -10.41
C LEU A 130 -28.45 11.08 -9.23
N ARG A 131 -29.17 9.99 -9.52
CA ARG A 131 -29.50 8.96 -8.53
C ARG A 131 -28.53 7.80 -8.63
N ASP A 132 -28.31 7.16 -7.49
CA ASP A 132 -27.61 5.89 -7.34
C ASP A 132 -26.22 5.94 -7.96
N VAL A 133 -25.47 7.01 -7.68
CA VAL A 133 -24.10 7.20 -8.16
C VAL A 133 -23.13 6.45 -7.25
N TRP A 134 -22.33 5.58 -7.88
CA TRP A 134 -21.25 4.83 -7.26
C TRP A 134 -19.91 5.23 -7.86
N THR A 135 -18.87 5.20 -7.03
CA THR A 135 -17.47 5.34 -7.45
C THR A 135 -16.84 3.95 -7.42
N LEU A 136 -16.27 3.52 -8.54
CA LEU A 136 -15.36 2.38 -8.63
C LEU A 136 -13.94 2.93 -8.54
N ILE A 137 -13.12 2.39 -7.64
CA ILE A 137 -11.72 2.79 -7.46
C ILE A 137 -10.87 1.52 -7.56
N GLN A 138 -9.93 1.51 -8.49
CA GLN A 138 -9.09 0.35 -8.80
C GLN A 138 -7.62 0.68 -8.54
N LEU A 139 -6.92 -0.25 -7.90
CA LEU A 139 -5.50 -0.16 -7.57
C LEU A 139 -4.70 -1.11 -8.46
N PHE A 140 -3.64 -0.59 -9.08
CA PHE A 140 -2.77 -1.34 -10.00
C PHE A 140 -1.31 -1.32 -9.53
N ASP A 141 -0.62 -2.44 -9.72
CA ASP A 141 0.80 -2.60 -9.40
C ASP A 141 1.73 -2.12 -10.53
N GLU A 142 3.03 -2.36 -10.36
CA GLU A 142 4.08 -1.96 -11.30
C GLU A 142 3.96 -2.61 -12.69
N TYR A 143 3.21 -3.71 -12.84
CA TYR A 143 2.95 -4.41 -14.10
C TYR A 143 1.63 -3.97 -14.76
N GLU A 144 0.97 -2.95 -14.21
CA GLU A 144 -0.41 -2.58 -14.51
C GLU A 144 -1.44 -3.71 -14.27
N GLU A 145 -1.13 -4.72 -13.44
CA GLU A 145 -2.11 -5.73 -13.04
C GLU A 145 -3.03 -5.18 -11.94
N LEU A 146 -4.32 -5.57 -11.98
CA LEU A 146 -5.29 -5.17 -10.97
C LEU A 146 -5.00 -5.87 -9.64
N VAL A 147 -4.57 -5.10 -8.64
CA VAL A 147 -4.30 -5.59 -7.28
C VAL A 147 -5.63 -5.82 -6.55
N THR A 148 -6.45 -4.77 -6.49
CA THR A 148 -7.73 -4.74 -5.78
C THR A 148 -8.61 -3.59 -6.28
N PHE A 149 -9.89 -3.61 -5.93
CA PHE A 149 -10.83 -2.53 -6.24
C PHE A 149 -11.87 -2.37 -5.13
N GLU A 150 -12.46 -1.18 -5.02
CA GLU A 150 -13.53 -0.86 -4.10
C GLU A 150 -14.68 -0.13 -4.81
N GLU A 151 -15.90 -0.40 -4.35
CA GLU A 151 -17.13 0.19 -4.91
C GLU A 151 -17.94 0.87 -3.82
N ILE A 152 -17.88 2.20 -3.81
CA ILE A 152 -18.51 3.02 -2.77
C ILE A 152 -19.67 3.85 -3.35
N PRO A 153 -20.85 3.84 -2.71
CA PRO A 153 -21.92 4.78 -3.05
C PRO A 153 -21.49 6.20 -2.63
N LEU A 154 -21.95 7.23 -3.35
CA LEU A 154 -21.72 8.60 -2.92
C LEU A 154 -22.51 8.92 -1.63
N PRO A 155 -21.88 9.51 -0.59
CA PRO A 155 -22.55 9.96 0.63
C PRO A 155 -23.73 10.91 0.38
N ILE A 156 -23.66 11.72 -0.68
CA ILE A 156 -24.79 12.53 -1.15
C ILE A 156 -25.41 11.81 -2.36
N ASN A 157 -26.44 11.00 -2.08
CA ASN A 157 -27.26 10.31 -3.06
C ASN A 157 -28.75 10.49 -2.69
N PRO A 158 -29.60 11.09 -3.55
CA PRO A 158 -29.29 11.63 -4.88
C PRO A 158 -28.34 12.84 -4.82
N LEU A 159 -27.59 13.06 -5.91
CA LEU A 159 -26.66 14.17 -6.06
C LEU A 159 -27.31 15.28 -6.93
N PRO A 160 -27.71 16.43 -6.35
CA PRO A 160 -28.42 17.48 -7.10
C PRO A 160 -27.54 18.16 -8.17
N PRO A 161 -28.14 18.86 -9.16
CA PRO A 161 -27.39 19.64 -10.15
C PRO A 161 -26.45 20.65 -9.49
N ASN A 162 -25.22 20.76 -9.99
CA ASN A 162 -24.15 21.64 -9.47
C ASN A 162 -23.66 21.39 -8.04
N GLU A 163 -24.23 20.45 -7.30
CA GLU A 163 -23.76 20.05 -5.97
C GLU A 163 -22.57 19.10 -6.03
N SER A 164 -21.85 18.98 -4.90
CA SER A 164 -20.68 18.11 -4.79
C SER A 164 -20.78 17.10 -3.65
N SER A 165 -20.45 15.84 -3.93
CA SER A 165 -20.25 14.81 -2.90
C SER A 165 -18.76 14.62 -2.61
N PRO A 166 -18.35 14.42 -1.35
CA PRO A 166 -17.07 13.78 -1.06
C PRO A 166 -17.07 12.32 -1.53
N LEU A 167 -15.88 11.75 -1.72
CA LEU A 167 -15.65 10.30 -1.84
C LEU A 167 -14.52 9.90 -0.86
N LYS A 168 -14.61 8.69 -0.31
CA LYS A 168 -13.57 8.08 0.52
C LYS A 168 -13.61 6.55 0.40
N ALA A 169 -12.52 5.94 -0.08
CA ALA A 169 -12.25 4.51 0.04
C ALA A 169 -11.03 4.26 0.91
N ILE A 170 -11.00 3.08 1.54
CA ILE A 170 -9.87 2.56 2.32
C ILE A 170 -9.57 1.17 1.75
N PHE A 171 -8.30 0.89 1.47
CA PHE A 171 -7.80 -0.39 1.00
C PHE A 171 -6.83 -0.91 2.04
N GLU A 172 -7.12 -2.06 2.62
CA GLU A 172 -6.31 -2.68 3.66
C GLU A 172 -5.11 -3.42 3.08
N GLY A 173 -4.05 -3.56 3.90
CA GLY A 173 -2.78 -4.15 3.50
C GLY A 173 -1.77 -3.15 2.94
N ASP A 174 -0.50 -3.53 2.98
CA ASP A 174 0.58 -2.79 2.33
C ASP A 174 0.68 -3.22 0.86
N LEU A 175 0.01 -2.48 -0.02
CA LEU A 175 -0.09 -2.81 -1.43
C LEU A 175 0.96 -2.03 -2.24
N PRO A 176 1.79 -2.69 -3.08
CA PRO A 176 2.71 -2.01 -3.98
C PRO A 176 1.91 -1.32 -5.09
N LEU A 177 1.70 -0.01 -4.93
CA LEU A 177 0.76 0.76 -5.74
C LEU A 177 1.48 1.66 -6.75
N GLN A 178 1.31 1.38 -8.04
CA GLN A 178 1.84 2.17 -9.14
C GLN A 178 0.81 3.17 -9.68
N LYS A 179 -0.46 2.79 -9.76
CA LYS A 179 -1.51 3.53 -10.48
C LYS A 179 -2.88 3.34 -9.82
N VAL A 180 -3.69 4.39 -9.81
CA VAL A 180 -5.08 4.35 -9.30
C VAL A 180 -6.01 4.75 -10.43
N SER A 181 -6.98 3.92 -10.77
CA SER A 181 -8.10 4.34 -11.63
C SER A 181 -9.32 4.69 -10.78
N ILE A 182 -10.09 5.67 -11.25
CA ILE A 182 -11.38 6.05 -10.70
C ILE A 182 -12.38 6.06 -11.86
N ALA A 183 -13.49 5.35 -11.70
CA ALA A 183 -14.62 5.34 -12.61
C ALA A 183 -15.92 5.62 -11.84
N PHE A 184 -16.98 5.98 -12.58
CA PHE A 184 -18.31 6.20 -12.02
C PHE A 184 -19.33 5.33 -12.70
N LYS A 185 -20.30 4.83 -11.94
CA LYS A 185 -21.39 3.99 -12.44
C LYS A 185 -22.67 4.21 -11.65
N ASN A 186 -23.81 3.76 -12.18
CA ASN A 186 -25.05 3.69 -11.41
C ASN A 186 -25.17 2.36 -10.63
N ALA A 187 -26.14 2.23 -9.72
CA ALA A 187 -26.36 0.97 -8.97
C ALA A 187 -26.64 -0.26 -9.86
N ALA A 188 -27.13 -0.05 -11.08
CA ALA A 188 -27.29 -1.12 -12.08
C ALA A 188 -26.00 -1.43 -12.87
N GLY A 189 -24.85 -0.90 -12.44
CA GLY A 189 -23.54 -1.14 -13.03
C GLY A 189 -23.22 -0.35 -14.30
N ASN A 190 -24.13 0.49 -14.80
CA ASN A 190 -23.93 1.23 -16.05
C ASN A 190 -22.96 2.39 -15.83
N PRO A 191 -21.95 2.58 -16.70
CA PRO A 191 -20.97 3.64 -16.56
C PRO A 191 -21.60 5.04 -16.68
N LEU A 192 -21.12 5.97 -15.86
CA LEU A 192 -21.53 7.38 -15.86
C LEU A 192 -20.39 8.24 -16.41
N PRO A 193 -20.54 8.86 -17.60
CA PRO A 193 -19.50 9.70 -18.18
C PRO A 193 -19.07 10.83 -17.26
N ALA A 194 -17.77 10.90 -16.97
CA ALA A 194 -17.17 11.89 -16.10
C ALA A 194 -15.98 12.59 -16.76
N MET A 195 -15.76 13.85 -16.41
CA MET A 195 -14.59 14.62 -16.84
C MET A 195 -13.65 14.91 -15.65
N ASP A 196 -12.35 14.95 -15.94
CA ASP A 196 -11.33 15.30 -14.98
C ASP A 196 -11.26 16.84 -14.83
N LYS A 197 -11.83 17.38 -13.75
CA LYS A 197 -11.78 18.81 -13.41
C LYS A 197 -10.66 19.14 -12.42
N ARG A 198 -9.79 18.19 -12.08
CA ARG A 198 -8.73 18.40 -11.09
C ARG A 198 -7.69 19.35 -11.65
N GLN A 199 -7.33 20.37 -10.88
CA GLN A 199 -6.10 21.11 -11.12
C GLN A 199 -4.91 20.20 -10.78
N LYS A 200 -4.36 19.52 -11.79
CA LYS A 200 -3.16 18.68 -11.66
C LYS A 200 -1.92 19.54 -11.40
N LYS A 201 -1.77 20.02 -10.17
CA LYS A 201 -0.50 20.54 -9.66
C LYS A 201 0.43 19.36 -9.39
N GLU A 202 1.12 18.93 -10.45
CA GLU A 202 2.22 17.95 -10.40
C GLU A 202 3.36 18.40 -9.47
N TRP A 203 3.49 19.71 -9.30
CA TRP A 203 4.53 20.36 -8.53
C TRP A 203 3.93 21.13 -7.34
N VAL A 204 4.60 21.07 -6.19
CA VAL A 204 4.20 21.76 -4.94
C VAL A 204 5.34 22.61 -4.45
N GLU A 205 5.10 23.91 -4.25
CA GLU A 205 6.06 24.82 -3.64
C GLU A 205 6.46 24.34 -2.23
N VAL A 206 7.78 24.28 -2.00
CA VAL A 206 8.39 23.91 -0.73
C VAL A 206 8.96 25.16 -0.07
N LYS A 207 8.65 25.34 1.22
CA LYS A 207 9.22 26.43 2.00
C LYS A 207 10.72 26.22 2.16
N ILE A 208 11.49 27.14 1.62
CA ILE A 208 12.94 27.22 1.79
C ILE A 208 13.22 27.94 3.11
N SER A 209 14.17 27.44 3.89
CA SER A 209 14.63 28.14 5.10
C SER A 209 15.30 29.44 4.70
N GLU A 210 14.69 30.58 5.02
CA GLU A 210 15.31 31.89 4.79
C GLU A 210 16.46 32.07 5.79
N ILE A 211 17.66 31.68 5.37
CA ILE A 211 18.90 32.02 6.06
C ILE A 211 18.91 33.53 6.15
N GLY A 212 18.83 34.06 7.38
CA GLY A 212 18.76 35.50 7.63
C GLY A 212 19.98 36.20 7.07
N VAL A 213 19.85 36.73 5.84
CA VAL A 213 20.90 37.47 5.16
C VAL A 213 21.21 38.68 6.02
N ARG A 214 22.33 38.62 6.75
CA ARG A 214 22.84 39.75 7.50
C ARG A 214 23.12 40.86 6.51
N SER A 215 22.22 41.85 6.46
CA SER A 215 22.38 43.04 5.65
C SER A 215 23.77 43.63 5.91
N ARG A 216 24.51 43.91 4.83
CA ARG A 216 25.81 44.59 4.93
C ARG A 216 25.62 45.84 5.80
N PRO A 217 26.46 46.08 6.82
CA PRO A 217 26.41 47.34 7.54
C PRO A 217 26.66 48.48 6.54
N PRO A 218 25.92 49.59 6.62
CA PRO A 218 26.09 50.70 5.70
C PRO A 218 27.52 51.25 5.81
N SER A 219 28.19 51.40 4.68
CA SER A 219 29.52 51.97 4.60
C SER A 219 29.51 53.43 5.04
N LEU A 220 30.46 53.79 5.90
CA LEU A 220 30.76 55.16 6.33
C LEU A 220 30.69 56.16 5.16
N VAL A 221 29.79 57.13 5.28
CA VAL A 221 29.86 58.43 4.59
C VAL A 221 29.77 59.51 5.66
N GLU A 222 30.45 60.63 5.40
CA GLU A 222 30.94 61.55 6.41
C GLU A 222 29.87 62.42 7.09
N ILE A 223 30.27 62.93 8.25
CA ILE A 223 29.52 63.84 9.12
C ILE A 223 29.28 65.18 8.42
N SER A 224 28.11 65.79 8.63
CA SER A 224 27.97 67.24 8.63
C SER A 224 27.10 67.66 9.81
N GLU A 225 27.54 68.69 10.54
CA GLU A 225 27.00 69.12 11.84
C GLU A 225 25.83 70.11 11.74
N GLU A 226 25.25 70.42 12.92
CA GLU A 226 24.23 71.44 13.20
C GLU A 226 22.80 71.12 12.67
N VAL A 227 21.72 71.28 13.44
CA VAL A 227 21.39 72.31 14.44
C VAL A 227 20.66 71.75 15.68
N LEU A 228 20.91 72.36 16.84
CA LEU A 228 20.25 72.12 18.13
C LEU A 228 18.77 72.53 18.16
N HIS A 229 17.93 71.77 18.88
CA HIS A 229 17.04 72.37 19.89
C HIS A 229 16.63 71.40 21.01
N THR A 230 16.04 71.96 22.07
CA THR A 230 16.16 71.52 23.47
C THR A 230 14.81 71.11 24.07
N PHE A 231 14.83 70.60 25.33
CA PHE A 231 13.70 70.36 26.27
C PHE A 231 13.02 68.97 26.19
N GLU A 232 12.71 68.27 27.30
CA GLU A 232 13.06 68.45 28.73
C GLU A 232 12.98 67.10 29.52
N LEU A 233 13.58 67.06 30.71
CA LEU A 233 13.49 66.01 31.75
C LEU A 233 12.09 66.06 32.43
N GLN A 234 11.52 65.11 33.20
CA GLN A 234 11.93 63.92 33.99
C GLN A 234 10.59 63.21 34.45
N PRO A 235 10.50 62.40 35.54
CA PRO A 235 11.11 61.11 35.91
C PRO A 235 10.05 59.96 36.07
N PRO A 236 10.45 58.71 36.38
CA PRO A 236 9.53 57.60 36.69
C PRO A 236 9.23 57.44 38.20
N LEU A 237 8.14 56.74 38.54
CA LEU A 237 7.85 56.23 39.89
C LEU A 237 7.30 54.79 39.84
N VAL A 238 7.68 54.02 40.87
CA VAL A 238 7.31 52.60 41.12
C VAL A 238 6.73 52.54 42.56
N PRO A 239 6.48 51.34 43.12
CA PRO A 239 5.18 50.71 43.33
C PRO A 239 4.53 51.04 44.69
N GLU A 240 3.35 50.47 44.99
CA GLU A 240 3.09 49.96 46.34
C GLU A 240 2.10 48.79 46.36
N GLU A 241 2.24 47.93 47.37
CA GLU A 241 1.41 46.76 47.69
C GLU A 241 0.19 47.17 48.54
N GLY A 242 -0.81 46.30 48.73
CA GLY A 242 -1.84 46.53 49.76
C GLY A 242 -3.10 45.67 49.64
N GLU A 243 -3.40 44.91 50.67
CA GLU A 243 -4.58 44.04 50.81
C GLU A 243 -5.86 44.84 51.14
N GLU A 244 -7.05 44.35 50.76
CA GLU A 244 -8.05 43.77 51.68
C GLU A 244 -9.41 43.42 51.02
N LYS A 245 -10.13 42.49 51.67
CA LYS A 245 -11.53 42.04 51.41
C LYS A 245 -12.55 43.05 51.98
N PRO A 246 -13.88 43.04 51.68
CA PRO A 246 -14.74 41.85 51.80
C PRO A 246 -16.00 41.69 50.90
N GLU A 247 -16.55 40.47 50.95
CA GLU A 247 -17.96 40.00 50.85
C GLU A 247 -19.08 40.81 50.14
N ARG A 248 -19.81 40.18 49.19
CA ARG A 248 -21.17 39.61 49.43
C ARG A 248 -21.83 38.89 48.22
N GLU A 249 -22.47 37.75 48.55
CA GLU A 249 -23.78 37.19 48.14
C GLU A 249 -24.31 37.19 46.67
N GLY A 250 -24.92 36.05 46.27
CA GLY A 250 -25.77 35.88 45.06
C GLY A 250 -25.55 34.55 44.30
N ALA A 251 -25.91 33.40 44.86
CA ALA A 251 -27.21 32.70 44.71
C ALA A 251 -27.28 31.69 43.52
N LEU A 252 -27.49 30.40 43.84
CA LEU A 252 -27.75 29.32 42.88
C LEU A 252 -29.20 29.32 42.39
N ILE A 253 -29.44 28.73 41.22
CA ILE A 253 -30.75 28.21 40.80
C ILE A 253 -30.64 26.71 40.52
N GLU A 254 -31.50 25.96 41.17
CA GLU A 254 -31.69 24.51 41.06
C GLU A 254 -33.01 24.27 40.31
N ILE A 255 -33.06 23.32 39.37
CA ILE A 255 -34.30 22.95 38.65
C ILE A 255 -34.56 21.46 38.83
N THR A 256 -35.70 21.18 39.45
CA THR A 256 -36.19 19.85 39.84
C THR A 256 -36.91 19.16 38.69
N LEU A 257 -36.86 17.81 38.65
CA LEU A 257 -37.74 16.96 37.84
C LEU A 257 -38.55 16.04 38.80
N PRO A 258 -39.84 15.79 38.53
CA PRO A 258 -40.72 15.14 39.50
C PRO A 258 -40.84 13.61 39.34
N GLU A 259 -40.97 12.94 40.48
CA GLU A 259 -41.63 11.63 40.65
C GLU A 259 -43.17 11.82 40.56
N THR A 260 -44.08 10.84 40.52
CA THR A 260 -44.06 9.35 40.55
C THR A 260 -45.42 8.88 39.98
N GLU A 261 -45.53 7.65 39.47
CA GLU A 261 -46.79 6.88 39.60
C GLU A 261 -46.52 5.36 39.45
N GLU A 262 -46.71 4.61 40.53
CA GLU A 262 -46.85 3.14 40.57
C GLU A 262 -48.34 2.78 40.26
N ILE A 263 -48.83 1.55 40.01
CA ILE A 263 -48.49 0.16 40.42
C ILE A 263 -49.09 -0.78 39.31
N PRO A 264 -49.60 -2.04 39.50
CA PRO A 264 -49.23 -3.20 40.35
C PRO A 264 -49.15 -4.58 39.62
N LEU A 265 -48.25 -5.48 40.08
CA LEU A 265 -48.36 -6.98 40.04
C LEU A 265 -48.26 -7.67 38.64
N THR A 266 -47.83 -8.93 38.42
CA THR A 266 -47.33 -10.10 39.20
C THR A 266 -46.64 -11.05 38.18
N SER A 267 -45.73 -12.01 38.49
CA SER A 267 -44.84 -12.32 39.63
C SER A 267 -44.02 -13.59 39.32
N LYS A 268 -42.94 -13.87 40.09
CA LYS A 268 -42.15 -15.15 40.16
C LYS A 268 -41.23 -15.44 38.96
N GLU A 269 -40.06 -16.11 39.10
CA GLU A 269 -39.35 -16.60 40.30
C GLU A 269 -37.81 -16.64 40.10
N LYS A 270 -37.08 -16.93 41.19
CA LYS A 270 -35.62 -17.09 41.31
C LYS A 270 -35.04 -18.08 40.26
N ILE A 271 -33.76 -18.05 39.87
CA ILE A 271 -32.60 -18.52 40.69
C ILE A 271 -31.25 -17.95 40.17
N LYS A 272 -30.54 -17.31 41.11
CA LYS A 272 -29.07 -17.27 41.39
C LYS A 272 -28.03 -17.85 40.41
N SER A 273 -27.05 -17.02 40.06
CA SER A 273 -25.60 -17.15 40.39
C SER A 273 -24.88 -15.85 39.97
N SER A 274 -24.40 -14.98 40.87
CA SER A 274 -23.03 -14.97 41.45
C SER A 274 -21.90 -15.08 40.42
N GLY A 275 -20.94 -14.15 40.33
CA GLY A 275 -20.72 -12.89 41.06
C GLY A 275 -19.34 -12.28 40.70
N GLU A 276 -19.00 -11.12 41.28
CA GLU A 276 -17.66 -10.46 41.28
C GLU A 276 -17.13 -10.07 39.87
N GLU A 277 -17.01 -8.81 39.44
CA GLU A 277 -16.79 -7.50 40.09
C GLU A 277 -15.40 -7.29 40.74
N LEU A 278 -14.71 -6.24 40.26
CA LEU A 278 -13.45 -5.60 40.71
C LEU A 278 -12.09 -6.10 40.17
N ALA A 279 -11.54 -5.33 39.21
CA ALA A 279 -10.13 -4.86 39.22
C ALA A 279 -9.85 -3.85 38.08
N LEU A 280 -10.13 -2.55 38.29
CA LEU A 280 -9.65 -1.47 37.42
C LEU A 280 -9.20 -0.25 38.25
N VAL A 281 -7.95 -0.30 38.75
CA VAL A 281 -7.22 0.89 39.23
C VAL A 281 -5.72 0.70 38.96
N PHE A 282 -5.04 1.80 38.64
CA PHE A 282 -3.58 1.98 38.47
C PHE A 282 -2.91 1.41 37.20
N PHE A 283 -2.70 2.30 36.23
CA PHE A 283 -1.35 2.80 35.94
C PHE A 283 -1.41 4.19 35.30
N GLU A 284 -1.60 5.21 36.14
CA GLU A 284 -1.35 6.60 35.78
C GLU A 284 -0.10 7.03 36.55
N LYS A 285 1.05 7.09 35.87
CA LYS A 285 2.31 7.49 36.50
C LYS A 285 3.29 8.14 35.52
N ASP A 286 3.54 9.41 35.77
CA ASP A 286 4.77 10.17 35.53
C ASP A 286 5.43 10.05 34.13
N ARG A 287 4.99 10.92 33.20
CA ARG A 287 5.87 11.47 32.16
C ARG A 287 6.29 12.89 32.55
N GLN A 288 7.50 13.04 33.09
CA GLN A 288 8.22 14.30 33.07
C GLN A 288 8.98 14.45 31.75
N PRO A 289 9.16 15.68 31.22
CA PRO A 289 9.98 15.91 30.03
C PRO A 289 11.46 15.89 30.40
N LEU A 290 12.29 15.29 29.55
CA LEU A 290 13.74 15.43 29.59
C LEU A 290 14.18 16.15 28.30
N GLU A 291 14.21 17.46 28.34
CA GLU A 291 15.01 18.29 27.43
C GLU A 291 16.38 18.55 28.09
N GLU A 292 17.31 19.15 27.34
CA GLU A 292 18.68 19.51 27.75
C GLU A 292 19.65 18.34 28.01
N GLU A 293 20.17 17.72 26.93
CA GLU A 293 21.63 17.55 26.74
C GLU A 293 21.95 17.03 25.32
N LYS A 294 21.88 17.92 24.31
CA LYS A 294 22.45 17.65 22.97
C LYS A 294 22.88 18.89 22.18
N GLU A 295 23.29 19.95 22.87
CA GLU A 295 23.96 21.11 22.29
C GLU A 295 25.39 21.23 22.85
N LYS A 296 26.36 20.54 22.23
CA LYS A 296 27.82 20.77 22.41
C LYS A 296 28.75 19.92 21.52
N GLU A 297 28.41 19.64 20.26
CA GLU A 297 29.40 19.02 19.36
C GLU A 297 29.42 19.44 17.87
N ASP A 298 28.53 20.34 17.41
CA ASP A 298 28.50 20.79 16.00
C ASP A 298 29.13 22.19 15.72
N GLU A 299 29.53 22.96 16.73
CA GLU A 299 30.11 24.31 16.56
C GLU A 299 31.63 24.35 16.21
N ARG A 300 32.19 23.29 15.61
CA ARG A 300 33.61 23.28 15.19
C ARG A 300 33.93 22.96 13.73
N PHE A 301 32.93 22.76 12.88
CA PHE A 301 33.12 22.51 11.44
C PHE A 301 32.20 23.32 10.52
N GLN A 302 31.96 24.60 10.83
CA GLN A 302 31.35 25.55 9.88
C GLN A 302 32.13 26.86 9.76
N THR A 303 33.24 26.79 9.01
CA THR A 303 33.72 27.88 8.15
C THR A 303 34.69 27.27 7.12
N VAL A 304 34.75 27.83 5.90
CA VAL A 304 35.66 27.42 4.80
C VAL A 304 35.30 26.12 4.01
N VAL A 305 34.03 25.68 3.93
CA VAL A 305 33.60 24.60 3.00
C VAL A 305 32.32 24.93 2.21
N GLY A 306 32.17 26.21 1.82
CA GLY A 306 31.00 26.70 1.07
C GLY A 306 31.19 26.82 -0.45
N GLU A 307 32.32 27.38 -0.89
CA GLU A 307 32.47 27.86 -2.28
C GLU A 307 32.76 26.73 -3.29
N ASP A 308 33.56 25.73 -2.94
CA ASP A 308 33.94 24.65 -3.87
C ASP A 308 32.76 23.72 -4.23
N ARG A 309 31.81 23.52 -3.32
CA ARG A 309 30.61 22.70 -3.58
C ARG A 309 29.61 23.38 -4.52
N LEU A 310 29.60 24.71 -4.58
CA LEU A 310 28.77 25.43 -5.53
C LEU A 310 29.28 25.25 -6.97
N ARG A 311 30.61 25.26 -7.15
CA ARG A 311 31.27 25.08 -8.45
C ARG A 311 30.93 23.74 -9.11
N GLU A 312 30.73 22.69 -8.32
CA GLU A 312 30.32 21.35 -8.81
C GLU A 312 28.89 21.36 -9.39
N VAL A 313 27.97 22.12 -8.78
CA VAL A 313 26.61 22.34 -9.32
C VAL A 313 26.65 23.13 -10.62
N ILE A 314 27.49 24.17 -10.67
CA ILE A 314 27.68 25.02 -11.86
C ILE A 314 28.34 24.22 -13.01
N HIS A 315 29.24 23.28 -12.70
CA HIS A 315 29.79 22.35 -13.71
C HIS A 315 28.69 21.46 -14.31
N THR A 316 27.71 21.02 -13.50
CA THR A 316 26.57 20.23 -14.00
C THR A 316 25.78 21.03 -15.06
N LEU A 317 25.53 22.32 -14.83
CA LEU A 317 24.87 23.21 -15.80
C LEU A 317 25.67 23.42 -17.10
N ARG A 318 27.00 23.22 -17.09
CA ARG A 318 27.86 23.39 -18.27
C ARG A 318 28.08 22.12 -19.09
N THR A 319 27.73 20.94 -18.57
CA THR A 319 28.14 19.66 -19.19
C THR A 319 27.04 19.04 -20.07
N GLU A 320 25.80 19.54 -20.01
CA GLU A 320 24.65 18.96 -20.73
C GLU A 320 24.30 19.70 -22.06
N GLU A 321 24.85 20.91 -22.31
CA GLU A 321 24.55 21.71 -23.52
C GLU A 321 25.36 21.27 -24.78
N SER A 322 25.55 19.96 -24.99
CA SER A 322 26.06 19.40 -26.25
C SER A 322 24.95 18.91 -27.20
N SER A 323 23.69 18.96 -26.78
CA SER A 323 22.54 18.48 -27.57
C SER A 323 21.24 19.20 -27.21
N GLU A 324 21.10 20.46 -27.64
CA GLU A 324 19.78 21.09 -27.78
C GLU A 324 19.68 21.83 -29.13
N GLU A 325 19.05 21.16 -30.10
CA GLU A 325 18.23 21.83 -31.10
C GLU A 325 16.97 20.98 -31.31
N GLU A 326 16.07 20.99 -30.33
CA GLU A 326 14.76 20.33 -30.44
C GLU A 326 13.64 21.34 -30.15
N LEU A 327 13.16 21.93 -31.25
CA LEU A 327 12.01 22.83 -31.29
C LEU A 327 10.77 22.03 -31.73
N TYR A 328 9.63 22.33 -31.12
CA TYR A 328 8.34 21.66 -31.33
C TYR A 328 7.99 21.43 -32.81
N LEU A 329 7.69 20.17 -33.15
CA LEU A 329 6.87 19.76 -34.29
C LEU A 329 5.91 18.63 -33.88
N ASP A 330 4.79 19.02 -33.25
CA ASP A 330 3.57 18.20 -33.25
C ASP A 330 2.93 18.30 -34.65
N ASP A 331 3.41 17.49 -35.60
CA ASP A 331 2.73 17.08 -36.84
C ASP A 331 3.69 16.17 -37.66
N LEU A 332 3.63 14.85 -37.44
CA LEU A 332 4.04 13.72 -38.34
C LEU A 332 4.26 12.44 -37.52
N ALA A 333 3.18 11.78 -37.10
CA ALA A 333 3.23 10.54 -36.30
C ALA A 333 2.34 9.40 -36.88
N GLU A 334 2.21 9.30 -38.20
CA GLU A 334 1.49 8.19 -38.87
C GLU A 334 2.38 7.26 -39.72
N ASP A 335 3.67 7.54 -39.90
CA ASP A 335 4.48 6.91 -40.98
C ASP A 335 5.70 6.10 -40.46
N ARG A 336 5.55 5.41 -39.31
CA ARG A 336 6.69 4.71 -38.66
C ARG A 336 6.39 3.37 -37.97
N MET A 337 5.40 2.61 -38.46
CA MET A 337 5.10 1.25 -37.97
C MET A 337 5.52 0.09 -38.91
N GLU A 338 6.19 0.34 -40.04
CA GLU A 338 6.51 -0.72 -41.02
C GLU A 338 7.90 -1.38 -40.83
N ASP A 339 8.87 -0.72 -40.20
CA ASP A 339 10.27 -1.18 -40.17
C ASP A 339 10.62 -2.23 -39.10
N PHE A 340 9.75 -2.47 -38.11
CA PHE A 340 10.03 -3.46 -37.03
C PHE A 340 9.64 -4.91 -37.36
N ARG A 341 9.18 -5.19 -38.59
CA ARG A 341 8.75 -6.54 -39.01
C ARG A 341 9.75 -7.33 -39.88
N GLN A 342 10.93 -6.80 -40.20
CA GLN A 342 11.91 -7.49 -41.06
C GLN A 342 13.11 -8.11 -40.33
N ILE A 343 13.29 -7.90 -39.03
CA ILE A 343 14.44 -8.44 -38.28
C ILE A 343 14.22 -9.89 -37.80
N GLU A 344 12.98 -10.33 -37.58
CA GLU A 344 12.68 -11.74 -37.22
C GLU A 344 12.72 -12.72 -38.41
N SER A 345 12.85 -12.23 -39.65
CA SER A 345 12.86 -13.08 -40.87
C SER A 345 14.25 -13.60 -41.27
N SER A 346 15.29 -13.39 -40.46
CA SER A 346 16.70 -13.59 -40.88
C SER A 346 17.50 -14.63 -40.08
N LEU A 347 16.85 -15.50 -39.30
CA LEU A 347 17.49 -16.61 -38.56
C LEU A 347 16.84 -17.98 -38.86
N SER A 348 16.49 -18.23 -40.13
CA SER A 348 15.98 -19.52 -40.60
C SER A 348 16.76 -20.02 -41.83
N SER A 349 18.05 -20.31 -41.64
CA SER A 349 18.86 -21.10 -42.58
C SER A 349 20.22 -21.49 -41.97
N PHE A 350 20.23 -22.54 -41.15
CA PHE A 350 21.44 -23.34 -40.93
C PHE A 350 21.06 -24.82 -41.06
N GLU A 351 21.32 -25.38 -42.23
CA GLU A 351 21.33 -26.83 -42.44
C GLU A 351 22.52 -27.39 -41.66
N ILE A 352 22.25 -28.31 -40.73
CA ILE A 352 23.25 -29.22 -40.18
C ILE A 352 22.68 -30.63 -40.34
N GLU A 353 23.44 -31.47 -41.04
CA GLU A 353 23.04 -32.80 -41.47
C GLU A 353 22.81 -33.74 -40.27
N GLU A 354 21.72 -34.51 -40.31
CA GLU A 354 21.58 -35.71 -39.47
C GLU A 354 22.59 -36.78 -39.88
N PRO A 355 23.10 -37.56 -38.91
CA PRO A 355 23.30 -38.98 -39.12
C PRO A 355 22.23 -39.78 -38.36
N VAL A 356 21.44 -40.52 -39.14
CA VAL A 356 20.45 -41.50 -38.66
C VAL A 356 21.08 -42.52 -37.71
N ALA A 357 20.53 -42.65 -36.51
CA ALA A 357 20.72 -43.81 -35.64
C ALA A 357 19.40 -44.15 -34.95
N GLU A 358 18.85 -45.32 -35.25
CA GLU A 358 17.69 -45.86 -34.54
C GLU A 358 18.11 -46.27 -33.12
N GLU A 359 17.60 -45.61 -32.08
CA GLU A 359 17.56 -46.23 -30.75
C GLU A 359 16.28 -45.91 -29.98
N LYS A 360 15.96 -46.81 -29.04
CA LYS A 360 14.60 -47.09 -28.58
C LYS A 360 14.15 -46.12 -27.49
N ALA A 361 12.83 -46.09 -27.28
CA ALA A 361 12.20 -45.45 -26.13
C ALA A 361 12.87 -45.85 -24.81
N ALA A 362 13.65 -44.93 -24.25
CA ALA A 362 14.12 -44.94 -22.88
C ALA A 362 13.47 -43.74 -22.18
N THR A 363 12.65 -44.04 -21.17
CA THR A 363 11.96 -43.06 -20.34
C THR A 363 12.99 -42.15 -19.66
N VAL A 364 12.73 -40.84 -19.60
CA VAL A 364 13.62 -39.88 -18.94
C VAL A 364 13.46 -39.99 -17.41
N GLU A 365 14.13 -40.95 -16.80
CA GLU A 365 14.22 -41.11 -15.32
C GLU A 365 15.45 -40.41 -14.71
N ILE A 366 16.28 -39.76 -15.53
CA ILE A 366 17.64 -39.31 -15.17
C ILE A 366 17.67 -38.05 -14.29
N LYS A 367 16.57 -37.30 -14.15
CA LYS A 367 16.56 -36.06 -13.33
C LYS A 367 16.32 -36.26 -11.83
N THR A 368 15.71 -37.37 -11.41
CA THR A 368 15.24 -37.53 -10.03
C THR A 368 16.33 -37.94 -9.04
N GLU A 369 17.39 -38.63 -9.48
CA GLU A 369 18.43 -39.14 -8.56
C GLU A 369 19.38 -38.03 -8.05
N GLU A 370 19.74 -37.04 -8.87
CA GLU A 370 20.65 -35.96 -8.45
C GLU A 370 20.00 -35.01 -7.42
N GLU A 371 18.72 -34.67 -7.56
CA GLU A 371 18.01 -33.76 -6.65
C GLU A 371 17.71 -34.40 -5.29
N THR A 372 17.42 -35.70 -5.23
CA THR A 372 17.27 -36.42 -3.95
C THR A 372 18.56 -36.47 -3.11
N SER A 373 19.73 -36.22 -3.71
CA SER A 373 21.00 -36.14 -2.97
C SER A 373 21.14 -34.89 -2.09
N LEU A 374 20.41 -33.80 -2.41
CA LEU A 374 20.54 -32.51 -1.74
C LEU A 374 19.97 -32.51 -0.32
N TYR A 375 18.95 -33.34 -0.06
CA TYR A 375 18.22 -33.40 1.20
C TYR A 375 18.08 -34.86 1.67
N PRO A 376 19.07 -35.42 2.37
CA PRO A 376 19.04 -36.82 2.84
C PRO A 376 17.85 -37.18 3.76
N TRP A 377 17.14 -36.18 4.28
CA TRP A 377 15.99 -36.28 5.16
C TRP A 377 14.65 -35.96 4.47
N LEU A 378 14.63 -35.76 3.14
CA LEU A 378 13.44 -35.32 2.40
C LEU A 378 12.22 -36.24 2.58
N GLU A 379 12.42 -37.56 2.57
CA GLU A 379 11.34 -38.53 2.76
C GLU A 379 10.77 -38.52 4.19
N ASP A 380 11.60 -38.18 5.19
CA ASP A 380 11.12 -38.02 6.57
C ASP A 380 10.40 -36.67 6.75
N PHE A 381 10.78 -35.65 5.97
CA PHE A 381 10.01 -34.40 5.85
C PHE A 381 8.64 -34.62 5.22
N LYS A 382 8.53 -35.37 4.11
CA LYS A 382 7.23 -35.71 3.49
C LYS A 382 6.31 -36.41 4.49
N LYS A 383 6.82 -37.44 5.20
CA LYS A 383 6.06 -38.12 6.27
C LYS A 383 5.70 -37.18 7.42
N GLY A 384 6.57 -36.24 7.77
CA GLY A 384 6.30 -35.23 8.80
C GLY A 384 5.15 -34.30 8.43
N ILE A 385 5.05 -33.90 7.16
CA ILE A 385 3.92 -33.15 6.60
C ILE A 385 2.63 -34.00 6.66
N GLU A 386 2.67 -35.24 6.17
CA GLU A 386 1.51 -36.15 6.21
C GLU A 386 1.03 -36.44 7.65
N ALA A 387 1.95 -36.60 8.60
CA ALA A 387 1.63 -36.81 10.01
C ALA A 387 1.05 -35.53 10.66
N TYR A 388 1.52 -34.35 10.25
CA TYR A 388 0.94 -33.08 10.66
C TYR A 388 -0.51 -32.99 10.19
N ASP A 389 -0.78 -33.25 8.91
CA ASP A 389 -2.13 -33.18 8.32
C ASP A 389 -3.10 -34.18 8.97
N GLN A 390 -2.63 -35.38 9.32
CA GLN A 390 -3.42 -36.38 10.04
C GLN A 390 -3.78 -35.95 11.47
N THR A 391 -2.86 -35.25 12.15
CA THR A 391 -3.03 -34.84 13.56
C THR A 391 -3.80 -33.54 13.69
N ASN A 392 -3.58 -32.59 12.77
CA ASN A 392 -4.11 -31.23 12.79
C ASN A 392 -5.12 -31.01 11.65
N ARG A 393 -6.04 -31.95 11.43
CA ARG A 393 -7.07 -31.83 10.38
C ARG A 393 -7.86 -30.54 10.57
N ASN A 394 -7.84 -29.67 9.56
CA ASN A 394 -8.56 -28.40 9.59
C ASN A 394 -10.07 -28.64 9.90
N PRO A 395 -10.65 -27.97 10.92
CA PRO A 395 -12.04 -28.18 11.33
C PRO A 395 -13.07 -28.00 10.19
N PHE A 396 -12.80 -27.11 9.24
CA PHE A 396 -13.65 -26.93 8.06
C PHE A 396 -13.68 -28.17 7.17
N LEU A 397 -12.55 -28.86 7.00
CA LEU A 397 -12.49 -30.06 6.15
C LEU A 397 -13.25 -31.22 6.77
N ILE A 398 -13.13 -31.42 8.08
CA ILE A 398 -13.92 -32.42 8.81
C ILE A 398 -15.42 -32.14 8.62
N TRP A 399 -15.84 -30.88 8.75
CA TRP A 399 -17.23 -30.47 8.54
C TRP A 399 -17.70 -30.64 7.08
N PHE A 400 -16.85 -30.29 6.12
CA PHE A 400 -17.14 -30.35 4.69
C PHE A 400 -17.24 -31.81 4.18
N GLU A 401 -16.34 -32.69 4.63
CA GLU A 401 -16.38 -34.13 4.34
C GLU A 401 -17.68 -34.76 4.88
N ASN A 402 -18.04 -34.48 6.14
CA ASN A 402 -19.29 -34.98 6.73
C ASN A 402 -20.52 -34.57 5.90
N LEU A 403 -20.58 -33.32 5.39
CA LEU A 403 -21.68 -32.86 4.55
C LEU A 403 -21.72 -33.50 3.16
N GLN A 404 -20.56 -33.89 2.61
CA GLN A 404 -20.49 -34.70 1.39
C GLN A 404 -20.94 -36.15 1.64
N GLU A 405 -20.49 -36.78 2.73
CA GLU A 405 -20.85 -38.16 3.09
C GLU A 405 -22.34 -38.34 3.40
N GLU A 406 -22.93 -37.39 4.12
CA GLU A 406 -24.37 -37.37 4.44
C GLU A 406 -25.26 -37.13 3.20
N LYS A 407 -24.67 -36.87 2.02
CA LYS A 407 -25.35 -36.56 0.75
C LYS A 407 -26.34 -35.39 0.83
N GLN A 408 -26.14 -34.48 1.79
CA GLN A 408 -26.91 -33.24 1.87
C GLN A 408 -26.70 -32.37 0.62
N TRP A 409 -25.56 -32.53 -0.05
CA TRP A 409 -25.22 -31.86 -1.30
C TRP A 409 -25.41 -32.78 -2.50
N GLY A 410 -26.51 -32.57 -3.23
CA GLY A 410 -26.88 -33.32 -4.44
C GLY A 410 -26.04 -33.04 -5.70
N GLY A 411 -24.75 -32.71 -5.57
CA GLY A 411 -23.86 -32.52 -6.71
C GLY A 411 -22.59 -31.71 -6.42
N VAL A 412 -21.80 -31.48 -7.47
CA VAL A 412 -20.51 -30.78 -7.43
C VAL A 412 -20.67 -29.27 -7.13
N TYR A 413 -21.73 -28.65 -7.66
CA TYR A 413 -21.95 -27.20 -7.53
C TYR A 413 -22.13 -26.71 -6.08
N PRO A 414 -22.95 -27.33 -5.20
CA PRO A 414 -23.01 -26.95 -3.78
C PRO A 414 -21.69 -27.08 -3.03
N SER A 415 -20.90 -28.12 -3.30
CA SER A 415 -19.57 -28.30 -2.70
C SER A 415 -18.61 -27.19 -3.15
N LEU A 416 -18.53 -26.93 -4.46
CA LEU A 416 -17.70 -25.87 -5.03
C LEU A 416 -18.07 -24.49 -4.47
N LEU A 417 -19.36 -24.17 -4.45
CA LEU A 417 -19.87 -22.92 -3.90
C LEU A 417 -19.52 -22.80 -2.41
N THR A 418 -19.63 -23.87 -1.62
CA THR A 418 -19.27 -23.86 -0.19
C THR A 418 -17.77 -23.66 0.03
N LEU A 419 -16.89 -24.25 -0.79
CA LEU A 419 -15.45 -23.96 -0.76
C LEU A 419 -15.16 -22.48 -1.01
N LEU A 420 -15.78 -21.88 -2.03
CA LEU A 420 -15.57 -20.45 -2.35
C LEU A 420 -16.13 -19.51 -1.27
N ILE A 421 -17.23 -19.88 -0.62
CA ILE A 421 -17.77 -19.15 0.54
C ILE A 421 -16.77 -19.18 1.71
N TYR A 422 -16.25 -20.35 2.06
CA TYR A 422 -15.26 -20.46 3.13
C TYR A 422 -13.96 -19.74 2.77
N ALA A 423 -13.45 -19.91 1.55
CA ALA A 423 -12.29 -19.19 1.06
C ALA A 423 -12.47 -17.67 1.21
N ARG A 424 -13.65 -17.12 0.89
CA ARG A 424 -13.93 -15.70 1.08
C ARG A 424 -13.89 -15.28 2.56
N PHE A 425 -14.32 -16.12 3.50
CA PHE A 425 -14.28 -15.79 4.93
C PHE A 425 -12.94 -16.09 5.61
N ASN A 426 -12.09 -16.95 5.03
CA ASN A 426 -10.79 -17.34 5.58
C ASN A 426 -9.71 -16.26 5.36
N GLN A 427 -9.98 -15.03 5.76
CA GLN A 427 -9.10 -13.87 5.59
C GLN A 427 -8.05 -13.78 6.72
N THR A 428 -8.46 -14.10 7.95
CA THR A 428 -7.62 -14.13 9.15
C THR A 428 -7.12 -15.55 9.50
N PRO A 429 -6.11 -15.72 10.37
CA PRO A 429 -5.54 -17.04 10.71
C PRO A 429 -6.46 -17.98 11.50
N SER A 430 -7.56 -17.46 12.07
CA SER A 430 -8.53 -18.24 12.84
C SER A 430 -9.57 -18.90 11.93
N SER A 431 -9.32 -20.17 11.57
CA SER A 431 -10.20 -21.02 10.77
C SER A 431 -11.64 -21.08 11.26
N ASP A 432 -11.84 -20.93 12.56
CA ASP A 432 -13.11 -21.17 13.25
C ASP A 432 -14.14 -20.09 12.94
N THR A 433 -13.73 -18.83 12.88
CA THR A 433 -14.63 -17.73 12.48
C THR A 433 -15.08 -17.86 11.02
N ALA A 434 -14.18 -18.31 10.14
CA ALA A 434 -14.51 -18.60 8.75
C ALA A 434 -15.49 -19.78 8.63
N LEU A 435 -15.29 -20.84 9.44
CA LEU A 435 -16.18 -21.99 9.52
C LEU A 435 -17.57 -21.61 10.05
N GLU A 436 -17.66 -20.90 11.17
CA GLU A 436 -18.93 -20.42 11.75
C GLU A 436 -19.73 -19.58 10.73
N ASN A 437 -19.07 -18.63 10.06
CA ASN A 437 -19.73 -17.79 9.06
C ASN A 437 -20.21 -18.63 7.87
N THR A 438 -19.42 -19.59 7.40
CA THR A 438 -19.80 -20.50 6.30
C THR A 438 -21.00 -21.35 6.69
N GLN A 439 -20.99 -21.96 7.87
CA GLN A 439 -22.09 -22.78 8.41
C GLN A 439 -23.41 -22.00 8.49
N LYS A 440 -23.37 -20.70 8.81
CA LYS A 440 -24.56 -19.84 8.86
C LYS A 440 -25.20 -19.57 7.49
N VAL A 441 -24.43 -19.57 6.40
CA VAL A 441 -24.88 -19.00 5.11
C VAL A 441 -24.84 -19.94 3.91
N TYR A 442 -24.16 -21.08 3.98
CA TYR A 442 -23.99 -21.95 2.80
C TYR A 442 -25.34 -22.43 2.24
N HIS A 443 -26.25 -22.92 3.09
CA HIS A 443 -27.61 -23.31 2.67
C HIS A 443 -28.40 -22.15 2.07
N LEU A 444 -28.31 -20.95 2.65
CA LEU A 444 -28.98 -19.74 2.17
C LEU A 444 -28.48 -19.37 0.76
N THR A 445 -27.16 -19.43 0.57
CA THR A 445 -26.48 -19.03 -0.67
C THR A 445 -26.69 -20.01 -1.83
N ILE A 446 -27.00 -21.27 -1.52
CA ILE A 446 -27.40 -22.29 -2.51
C ILE A 446 -28.83 -22.04 -3.03
N GLN A 447 -29.70 -21.38 -2.26
CA GLN A 447 -31.07 -21.10 -2.64
C GLN A 447 -31.16 -19.74 -3.36
N ALA A 448 -31.63 -19.75 -4.62
CA ALA A 448 -31.59 -18.57 -5.49
C ALA A 448 -32.61 -17.46 -5.14
N ASP A 449 -33.68 -17.80 -4.40
CA ASP A 449 -34.88 -16.96 -4.26
C ASP A 449 -35.09 -16.39 -2.83
N GLN A 450 -34.09 -16.47 -1.93
CA GLN A 450 -34.25 -16.03 -0.54
C GLN A 450 -34.24 -14.51 -0.35
N SER A 451 -34.96 -14.04 0.67
CA SER A 451 -34.93 -12.64 1.09
C SER A 451 -33.59 -12.30 1.76
N TYR A 452 -33.04 -11.12 1.45
CA TYR A 452 -31.84 -10.60 2.11
C TYR A 452 -31.99 -10.44 3.63
N GLU A 453 -33.23 -10.35 4.13
CA GLU A 453 -33.55 -10.27 5.56
C GLU A 453 -33.31 -11.59 6.32
N GLU A 454 -33.19 -12.72 5.62
CA GLU A 454 -32.96 -14.05 6.24
C GLU A 454 -31.49 -14.30 6.60
N PHE A 455 -30.56 -13.47 6.12
CA PHE A 455 -29.14 -13.63 6.39
C PHE A 455 -28.77 -13.19 7.82
N PRO A 456 -28.19 -14.08 8.65
CA PRO A 456 -27.80 -13.75 10.01
C PRO A 456 -26.59 -12.81 10.05
N PRO A 457 -26.36 -12.09 11.18
CA PRO A 457 -25.13 -11.34 11.38
C PRO A 457 -23.88 -12.23 11.31
N LEU A 458 -22.90 -11.77 10.55
CA LEU A 458 -21.64 -12.48 10.31
C LEU A 458 -20.53 -11.84 11.14
N LYS A 459 -19.61 -12.63 11.70
CA LYS A 459 -18.44 -12.09 12.39
C LYS A 459 -17.48 -11.55 11.31
N GLY A 460 -17.32 -10.24 11.22
CA GLY A 460 -16.30 -9.62 10.36
C GLY A 460 -14.90 -9.76 10.95
N ASP A 461 -13.89 -9.47 10.14
CA ASP A 461 -12.56 -9.12 10.65
C ASP A 461 -12.63 -7.80 11.43
N LEU A 462 -11.54 -7.46 12.14
CA LEU A 462 -11.44 -6.39 13.15
C LEU A 462 -11.94 -4.99 12.72
N PHE A 463 -12.13 -4.75 11.42
CA PHE A 463 -12.51 -3.47 10.84
C PHE A 463 -13.99 -3.34 10.47
N PHE A 464 -14.76 -4.44 10.42
CA PHE A 464 -16.15 -4.44 9.95
C PHE A 464 -17.16 -4.87 11.02
N PRO A 465 -18.15 -4.02 11.36
CA PRO A 465 -19.32 -4.44 12.14
C PRO A 465 -20.07 -5.60 11.47
N SER A 466 -20.70 -6.46 12.27
CA SER A 466 -21.27 -7.73 11.80
C SER A 466 -22.34 -7.59 10.70
N ASP A 467 -23.12 -6.50 10.76
CA ASP A 467 -24.16 -6.23 9.76
C ASP A 467 -23.55 -5.71 8.45
N VAL A 468 -22.49 -4.90 8.53
CA VAL A 468 -21.74 -4.45 7.35
C VAL A 468 -21.07 -5.64 6.66
N TRP A 469 -20.51 -6.58 7.43
CA TRP A 469 -19.90 -7.78 6.87
C TRP A 469 -20.92 -8.72 6.20
N ARG A 470 -22.11 -8.87 6.80
CA ARG A 470 -23.25 -9.54 6.17
C ARG A 470 -23.64 -8.86 4.85
N ASP A 471 -23.78 -7.54 4.84
CA ASP A 471 -24.21 -6.80 3.64
C ASP A 471 -23.16 -6.88 2.51
N LEU A 472 -21.87 -6.87 2.84
CA LEU A 472 -20.78 -7.11 1.89
C LEU A 472 -20.75 -8.55 1.38
N TYR A 473 -21.12 -9.53 2.21
CA TYR A 473 -21.26 -10.92 1.78
C TYR A 473 -22.45 -11.09 0.82
N ILE A 474 -23.61 -10.51 1.14
CA ILE A 474 -24.80 -10.50 0.29
C ILE A 474 -24.48 -9.99 -1.13
N ARG A 475 -23.72 -8.88 -1.24
CA ARG A 475 -23.26 -8.35 -2.54
C ARG A 475 -22.33 -9.30 -3.32
N ALA A 476 -21.62 -10.19 -2.64
CA ALA A 476 -20.73 -11.17 -3.25
C ALA A 476 -21.47 -12.42 -3.78
N ILE A 477 -22.69 -12.72 -3.29
CA ILE A 477 -23.47 -13.92 -3.65
C ILE A 477 -23.65 -14.09 -5.17
N PRO A 478 -24.09 -13.09 -5.95
CA PRO A 478 -24.25 -13.26 -7.40
C PRO A 478 -22.95 -13.64 -8.09
N LYS A 479 -21.81 -13.11 -7.61
CA LYS A 479 -20.48 -13.39 -8.17
C LYS A 479 -19.99 -14.78 -7.78
N LEU A 480 -20.17 -15.20 -6.53
CA LEU A 480 -19.92 -16.57 -6.06
C LEU A 480 -20.68 -17.59 -6.93
N GLN A 481 -21.98 -17.36 -7.17
CA GLN A 481 -22.82 -18.23 -8.00
C GLN A 481 -22.45 -18.20 -9.49
N GLU A 482 -22.04 -17.05 -10.04
CA GLU A 482 -21.53 -16.92 -11.42
C GLU A 482 -20.21 -17.68 -11.61
N VAL A 483 -19.26 -17.50 -10.69
CA VAL A 483 -17.95 -18.13 -10.71
C VAL A 483 -18.06 -19.65 -10.60
N SER A 484 -18.82 -20.16 -9.62
CA SER A 484 -19.09 -21.59 -9.48
C SER A 484 -19.73 -22.20 -10.73
N ARG A 485 -20.63 -21.50 -11.42
CA ARG A 485 -21.23 -22.00 -12.67
C ARG A 485 -20.22 -22.05 -13.81
N ARG A 486 -19.42 -21.00 -14.01
CA ARG A 486 -18.36 -20.99 -15.05
C ARG A 486 -17.33 -22.09 -14.84
N MET A 487 -16.91 -22.31 -13.59
CA MET A 487 -16.01 -23.40 -13.23
C MET A 487 -16.55 -24.78 -13.62
N MET A 488 -17.85 -25.02 -13.40
CA MET A 488 -18.54 -26.26 -13.79
C MET A 488 -18.68 -26.44 -15.32
N GLU A 489 -18.60 -25.37 -16.11
CA GLU A 489 -18.64 -25.41 -17.57
C GLU A 489 -17.26 -25.79 -18.17
N GLY A 490 -16.17 -25.46 -17.47
CA GLY A 490 -14.79 -25.81 -17.85
C GLY A 490 -14.36 -27.19 -17.32
N LYS A 491 -13.61 -27.94 -18.13
CA LYS A 491 -13.07 -29.28 -17.73
C LYS A 491 -11.62 -29.25 -17.28
N ASN A 492 -10.81 -28.42 -17.95
CA ASN A 492 -9.40 -28.23 -17.65
C ASN A 492 -9.20 -26.75 -17.35
N TRP A 493 -8.54 -26.43 -16.23
CA TRP A 493 -8.32 -25.06 -15.80
C TRP A 493 -6.83 -24.79 -15.67
N VAL A 494 -6.36 -23.73 -16.33
CA VAL A 494 -5.03 -23.17 -16.05
C VAL A 494 -5.15 -22.40 -14.72
N THR A 495 -4.23 -22.64 -13.79
CA THR A 495 -4.31 -22.06 -12.43
C THR A 495 -4.34 -20.53 -12.42
N SER A 496 -3.68 -19.85 -13.36
CA SER A 496 -3.77 -18.39 -13.52
C SER A 496 -5.15 -17.90 -13.95
N ASP A 497 -5.84 -18.64 -14.82
CA ASP A 497 -7.19 -18.28 -15.27
C ASP A 497 -8.22 -18.56 -14.17
N LEU A 498 -8.01 -19.63 -13.40
CA LEU A 498 -8.84 -19.94 -12.24
C LEU A 498 -8.65 -18.92 -11.11
N ASP A 499 -7.41 -18.46 -10.85
CA ASP A 499 -7.13 -17.37 -9.90
C ASP A 499 -7.83 -16.07 -10.31
N ARG A 500 -7.69 -15.67 -11.58
CA ARG A 500 -8.38 -14.51 -12.14
C ARG A 500 -9.91 -14.63 -12.03
N LEU A 501 -10.45 -15.83 -12.25
CA LEU A 501 -11.88 -16.12 -12.13
C LEU A 501 -12.37 -16.12 -10.66
N ILE A 502 -11.52 -16.47 -9.70
CA ILE A 502 -11.86 -16.44 -8.26
C ILE A 502 -11.72 -15.02 -7.69
N ARG A 503 -10.64 -14.29 -8.01
CA ARG A 503 -10.34 -12.95 -7.47
C ARG A 503 -11.33 -11.86 -7.86
N VAL A 504 -12.21 -12.08 -8.84
CA VAL A 504 -13.34 -11.17 -9.11
C VAL A 504 -14.47 -11.25 -8.07
N ILE A 505 -14.43 -12.21 -7.14
CA ILE A 505 -15.34 -12.27 -5.98
C ILE A 505 -14.95 -11.17 -4.98
N PRO A 506 -15.87 -10.30 -4.53
CA PRO A 506 -15.56 -9.25 -3.57
C PRO A 506 -14.94 -9.78 -2.27
N HIS A 507 -13.83 -9.16 -1.85
CA HIS A 507 -12.98 -9.54 -0.71
C HIS A 507 -12.34 -10.94 -0.84
N MET A 508 -12.02 -11.38 -2.06
CA MET A 508 -11.23 -12.58 -2.31
C MET A 508 -9.75 -12.23 -2.55
N THR A 509 -8.92 -12.41 -1.52
CA THR A 509 -7.47 -12.11 -1.61
C THR A 509 -6.73 -13.14 -2.49
N ALA A 510 -5.50 -12.83 -2.90
CA ALA A 510 -4.64 -13.80 -3.60
C ALA A 510 -4.32 -15.04 -2.75
N ARG A 511 -4.20 -14.92 -1.42
CA ARG A 511 -4.03 -16.06 -0.50
C ARG A 511 -5.27 -16.96 -0.50
N ASN A 512 -6.44 -16.35 -0.41
CA ASN A 512 -7.72 -17.04 -0.32
C ASN A 512 -8.10 -17.71 -1.64
N SER A 513 -7.81 -17.05 -2.77
CA SER A 513 -7.93 -17.60 -4.11
C SER A 513 -7.02 -18.82 -4.30
N ARG A 514 -5.74 -18.71 -3.92
CA ARG A 514 -4.80 -19.85 -3.95
C ARG A 514 -5.28 -21.02 -3.09
N TRP A 515 -5.73 -20.77 -1.87
CA TRP A 515 -6.32 -21.80 -1.01
C TRP A 515 -7.52 -22.47 -1.70
N ALA A 516 -8.43 -21.70 -2.31
CA ALA A 516 -9.59 -22.22 -3.01
C ALA A 516 -9.21 -23.11 -4.21
N ILE A 517 -8.20 -22.75 -5.00
CA ILE A 517 -7.74 -23.56 -6.14
C ILE A 517 -7.24 -24.93 -5.69
N ARG A 518 -6.40 -24.99 -4.65
CA ARG A 518 -5.91 -26.28 -4.11
C ARG A 518 -7.03 -27.08 -3.45
N ALA A 519 -7.97 -26.40 -2.78
CA ALA A 519 -9.17 -27.01 -2.23
C ALA A 519 -10.05 -27.65 -3.31
N ILE A 520 -10.20 -26.97 -4.45
CA ILE A 520 -10.92 -27.47 -5.62
C ILE A 520 -10.21 -28.69 -6.21
N HIS A 521 -8.89 -28.59 -6.44
CA HIS A 521 -8.06 -29.70 -6.93
C HIS A 521 -8.21 -30.97 -6.08
N HIS A 522 -8.27 -30.84 -4.75
CA HIS A 522 -8.33 -32.00 -3.86
C HIS A 522 -9.76 -32.55 -3.64
N TRP A 523 -10.78 -31.68 -3.54
CA TRP A 523 -12.11 -32.08 -3.04
C TRP A 523 -13.27 -31.95 -4.05
N ILE A 524 -13.05 -31.39 -5.24
CA ILE A 524 -14.11 -31.14 -6.24
C ILE A 524 -13.91 -32.04 -7.48
N PRO A 525 -14.60 -33.20 -7.54
CA PRO A 525 -14.38 -34.15 -8.64
C PRO A 525 -14.82 -33.56 -9.98
N GLY A 526 -13.94 -33.67 -10.97
CA GLY A 526 -14.17 -33.19 -12.35
C GLY A 526 -13.66 -31.78 -12.64
N ILE A 527 -13.13 -31.06 -11.65
CA ILE A 527 -12.43 -29.78 -11.84
C ILE A 527 -10.98 -29.97 -11.39
N ILE A 528 -10.09 -30.21 -12.35
CA ILE A 528 -8.68 -30.51 -12.10
C ILE A 528 -7.83 -29.35 -12.64
N PRO A 529 -7.52 -28.33 -11.80
CA PRO A 529 -6.53 -27.33 -12.15
C PRO A 529 -5.12 -27.90 -11.95
N ASP A 530 -4.18 -27.49 -12.80
CA ASP A 530 -2.77 -27.85 -12.63
C ASP A 530 -2.10 -26.95 -11.59
N VAL A 531 -1.79 -27.51 -10.41
CA VAL A 531 -1.20 -26.78 -9.29
C VAL A 531 0.31 -27.02 -9.12
N SER A 532 0.96 -27.76 -10.02
CA SER A 532 2.40 -28.07 -9.93
C SER A 532 3.31 -26.83 -10.00
N ASP A 533 2.94 -25.84 -10.83
CA ASP A 533 3.67 -24.58 -10.98
C ASP A 533 3.26 -23.49 -9.98
N MET A 534 2.27 -23.77 -9.13
CA MET A 534 1.63 -22.79 -8.25
C MET A 534 2.57 -22.32 -7.13
N PRO A 535 2.86 -21.01 -7.02
CA PRO A 535 3.86 -20.51 -6.08
C PRO A 535 3.36 -20.58 -4.63
N ILE A 536 4.27 -20.97 -3.73
CA ILE A 536 3.99 -21.03 -2.29
C ILE A 536 3.99 -19.65 -1.64
N ASP A 537 3.20 -19.48 -0.59
CA ASP A 537 3.19 -18.31 0.30
C ASP A 537 4.24 -18.45 1.40
N ILE A 538 5.22 -17.52 1.42
CA ILE A 538 6.34 -17.58 2.36
C ILE A 538 6.05 -16.64 3.53
N THR A 539 5.48 -17.22 4.58
CA THR A 539 5.27 -16.57 5.87
C THR A 539 6.54 -16.57 6.73
N GLU A 540 6.59 -15.73 7.77
CA GLU A 540 7.66 -15.77 8.78
C GLU A 540 7.83 -17.15 9.41
N GLY A 541 6.72 -17.83 9.69
CA GLY A 541 6.73 -19.18 10.27
C GLY A 541 7.39 -20.18 9.32
N LEU A 542 6.98 -20.19 8.05
CA LEU A 542 7.54 -21.08 7.04
C LEU A 542 9.03 -20.81 6.83
N TYR A 543 9.43 -19.55 6.68
CA TYR A 543 10.82 -19.15 6.50
C TYR A 543 11.70 -19.54 7.70
N ARG A 544 11.17 -19.37 8.92
CA ARG A 544 11.81 -19.78 10.18
C ARG A 544 12.00 -21.29 10.27
N VAL A 545 10.97 -22.09 9.99
CA VAL A 545 11.07 -23.56 9.96
C VAL A 545 12.06 -24.03 8.90
N ALA A 546 11.97 -23.51 7.67
CA ALA A 546 12.88 -23.86 6.58
C ALA A 546 14.35 -23.55 6.92
N SER A 547 14.61 -22.41 7.59
CA SER A 547 15.94 -22.03 8.08
C SER A 547 16.49 -23.02 9.12
N ARG A 548 15.65 -23.51 10.03
CA ARG A 548 16.05 -24.47 11.07
C ARG A 548 16.29 -25.88 10.54
N LEU A 549 15.50 -26.30 9.55
CA LEU A 549 15.73 -27.52 8.75
C LEU A 549 17.02 -27.44 7.91
N GLY A 550 17.46 -26.23 7.57
CA GLY A 550 18.64 -25.99 6.74
C GLY A 550 18.36 -25.98 5.23
N VAL A 551 17.10 -25.78 4.83
CA VAL A 551 16.71 -25.55 3.42
C VAL A 551 17.30 -24.24 2.90
N ILE A 552 17.30 -23.22 3.76
CA ILE A 552 17.82 -21.88 3.53
C ILE A 552 18.72 -21.43 4.69
N ASN A 553 19.55 -20.42 4.44
CA ASN A 553 20.38 -19.75 5.44
C ASN A 553 20.00 -18.27 5.52
N PRO A 554 19.42 -17.79 6.64
CA PRO A 554 18.93 -16.42 6.80
C PRO A 554 20.03 -15.34 6.73
N LEU A 555 21.31 -15.73 6.70
CA LEU A 555 22.45 -14.82 6.54
C LEU A 555 22.85 -14.57 5.07
N PHE A 556 22.24 -15.29 4.12
CA PHE A 556 22.58 -15.19 2.69
C PHE A 556 21.35 -15.30 1.78
N ASP A 557 20.38 -16.14 2.13
CA ASP A 557 19.19 -16.45 1.33
C ASP A 557 18.03 -15.52 1.68
N TYR A 558 18.27 -14.21 1.53
CA TYR A 558 17.30 -13.18 1.92
C TYR A 558 15.98 -13.31 1.16
N TYR A 559 14.87 -13.18 1.90
CA TYR A 559 13.53 -13.01 1.34
C TYR A 559 13.21 -11.51 1.23
N GLN A 560 12.99 -11.04 0.00
CA GLN A 560 12.67 -9.64 -0.33
C GLN A 560 11.38 -9.56 -1.18
N GLY A 561 10.52 -10.57 -1.07
CA GLY A 561 9.43 -10.83 -2.01
C GLY A 561 9.83 -11.80 -3.14
N LYS A 562 9.00 -11.85 -4.18
CA LYS A 562 9.14 -12.78 -5.32
C LYS A 562 10.51 -12.65 -5.99
N ASN A 563 11.03 -13.78 -6.46
CA ASN A 563 12.32 -13.92 -7.16
C ASN A 563 13.58 -13.59 -6.34
N SER A 564 13.46 -13.30 -5.03
CA SER A 564 14.64 -13.16 -4.17
C SER A 564 15.32 -14.52 -3.92
N THR A 565 16.57 -14.53 -3.44
CA THR A 565 17.31 -15.78 -3.19
C THR A 565 16.59 -16.73 -2.24
N GLY A 566 15.97 -16.19 -1.17
CA GLY A 566 15.14 -16.95 -0.24
C GLY A 566 13.87 -17.51 -0.89
N ASP A 567 13.18 -16.72 -1.70
CA ASP A 567 11.99 -17.17 -2.45
C ASP A 567 12.35 -18.32 -3.39
N LEU A 568 13.28 -18.11 -4.32
CA LEU A 568 13.65 -19.11 -5.32
C LEU A 568 14.06 -20.46 -4.71
N ARG A 569 14.78 -20.45 -3.58
CA ARG A 569 15.15 -21.68 -2.86
C ARG A 569 13.95 -22.38 -2.22
N LEU A 570 13.03 -21.64 -1.60
CA LEU A 570 11.83 -22.20 -0.99
C LEU A 570 10.84 -22.74 -2.04
N GLN A 571 10.63 -22.01 -3.14
CA GLN A 571 9.83 -22.48 -4.28
C GLN A 571 10.44 -23.75 -4.89
N SER A 572 11.76 -23.80 -5.06
CA SER A 572 12.46 -24.99 -5.58
C SER A 572 12.34 -26.18 -4.63
N PHE A 573 12.56 -25.98 -3.32
CA PHE A 573 12.42 -27.03 -2.31
C PHE A 573 10.99 -27.58 -2.26
N ALA A 574 9.98 -26.72 -2.34
CA ALA A 574 8.58 -27.12 -2.35
C ALA A 574 8.23 -28.03 -3.54
N ARG A 575 8.72 -27.70 -4.75
CA ARG A 575 8.55 -28.54 -5.95
C ARG A 575 9.29 -29.88 -5.86
N VAL A 576 10.49 -29.91 -5.26
CA VAL A 576 11.24 -31.17 -5.05
C VAL A 576 10.56 -32.05 -3.98
N ALA A 577 9.97 -31.45 -2.95
CA ALA A 577 9.24 -32.18 -1.91
C ALA A 577 7.87 -32.70 -2.40
N PHE A 578 7.12 -31.88 -3.12
CA PHE A 578 5.77 -32.19 -3.59
C PHE A 578 5.56 -31.65 -5.02
N PRO A 579 6.02 -32.37 -6.06
CA PRO A 579 5.99 -31.87 -7.44
C PRO A 579 4.56 -31.69 -7.99
N GLU A 580 3.60 -32.45 -7.50
CA GLU A 580 2.18 -32.35 -7.90
C GLU A 580 1.43 -31.22 -7.18
N ASP A 581 1.87 -30.83 -5.97
CA ASP A 581 1.27 -29.76 -5.17
C ASP A 581 2.31 -29.20 -4.18
N PRO A 582 3.15 -28.24 -4.61
CA PRO A 582 4.15 -27.60 -3.76
C PRO A 582 3.52 -26.91 -2.53
N GLY A 583 2.23 -26.59 -2.62
CA GLY A 583 1.45 -25.93 -1.58
C GLY A 583 1.30 -26.71 -0.28
N LYS A 584 1.48 -28.03 -0.29
CA LYS A 584 1.35 -28.89 0.89
C LYS A 584 2.24 -28.48 2.06
N ILE A 585 3.35 -27.78 1.80
CA ILE A 585 4.26 -27.34 2.87
C ILE A 585 3.78 -26.05 3.59
N GLU A 586 2.85 -25.29 3.02
CA GLU A 586 2.50 -23.94 3.49
C GLU A 586 1.93 -23.94 4.92
N GLU A 587 0.76 -24.56 5.13
CA GLU A 587 0.08 -24.55 6.43
C GLU A 587 0.91 -25.26 7.51
N PRO A 588 1.48 -26.47 7.29
CA PRO A 588 2.29 -27.14 8.31
C PRO A 588 3.51 -26.32 8.72
N MET A 589 4.30 -25.80 7.77
CA MET A 589 5.50 -25.03 8.12
C MET A 589 5.16 -23.66 8.69
N SER A 590 4.09 -23.02 8.23
CA SER A 590 3.61 -21.74 8.77
C SER A 590 3.14 -21.89 10.21
N ARG A 591 2.28 -22.89 10.51
CA ARG A 591 1.78 -23.20 11.86
C ARG A 591 2.88 -23.63 12.81
N LEU A 592 3.74 -24.56 12.39
CA LEU A 592 4.86 -25.00 13.21
C LEU A 592 5.82 -23.84 13.53
N GLY A 593 5.96 -22.85 12.65
CA GLY A 593 6.79 -21.65 12.86
C GLY A 593 6.07 -20.45 13.47
N ALA A 594 4.78 -20.55 13.78
CA ALA A 594 4.00 -19.46 14.34
C ALA A 594 4.33 -19.21 15.83
N THR A 595 3.86 -18.09 16.36
CA THR A 595 4.10 -17.65 17.76
C THR A 595 2.90 -17.88 18.68
N ASP A 596 1.79 -18.38 18.14
CA ASP A 596 0.54 -18.67 18.82
C ASP A 596 0.44 -20.16 19.20
N GLU A 597 -0.74 -20.58 19.66
CA GLU A 597 -0.98 -21.95 20.13
C GLU A 597 -0.77 -22.97 18.99
N GLY A 598 0.13 -23.94 19.23
CA GLY A 598 0.56 -24.94 18.23
C GLY A 598 1.92 -24.66 17.57
N GLY A 599 2.53 -23.49 17.83
CA GLY A 599 3.88 -23.16 17.36
C GLY A 599 5.00 -23.90 18.12
N HIS A 600 5.66 -24.86 17.47
CA HIS A 600 6.84 -25.55 18.03
C HIS A 600 8.15 -24.79 17.76
N CYS A 601 8.27 -24.19 16.58
CA CYS A 601 9.49 -23.57 16.04
C CYS A 601 9.54 -22.06 16.32
N LEU A 602 9.35 -21.68 17.59
CA LEU A 602 9.30 -20.30 18.08
C LEU A 602 10.51 -19.43 17.66
N PRO A 603 10.39 -18.09 17.59
CA PRO A 603 11.46 -17.17 17.18
C PRO A 603 12.81 -17.44 17.83
N THR A 604 12.85 -17.67 19.14
CA THR A 604 14.04 -18.11 19.88
C THR A 604 13.68 -19.31 20.75
N GLN A 605 14.64 -20.21 21.00
CA GLN A 605 14.46 -21.39 21.88
C GLN A 605 13.24 -22.27 21.48
N PRO A 606 13.25 -22.91 20.29
CA PRO A 606 12.11 -23.69 19.80
C PRO A 606 11.77 -24.89 20.70
N GLN A 607 10.49 -25.07 20.96
CA GLN A 607 9.91 -26.22 21.65
C GLN A 607 9.88 -27.43 20.72
N CYS A 608 11.05 -28.05 20.56
CA CYS A 608 11.23 -29.16 19.61
C CYS A 608 10.48 -30.44 20.01
N GLN A 609 10.12 -30.60 21.29
CA GLN A 609 9.39 -31.77 21.77
C GLN A 609 8.05 -31.90 21.04
N ASP A 610 7.71 -33.13 20.65
CA ASP A 610 6.48 -33.50 19.94
C ASP A 610 6.30 -32.81 18.56
N CYS A 611 7.33 -32.12 18.06
CA CYS A 611 7.34 -31.54 16.72
C CYS A 611 7.50 -32.66 15.66
N PRO A 612 6.69 -32.69 14.58
CA PRO A 612 6.76 -33.73 13.56
C PRO A 612 8.11 -33.77 12.81
N PHE A 613 8.93 -32.72 12.93
CA PHE A 613 10.24 -32.63 12.30
C PHE A 613 11.41 -32.88 13.28
N GLU A 614 11.15 -33.23 14.56
CA GLU A 614 12.19 -33.30 15.59
C GLU A 614 13.33 -34.28 15.23
N SER A 615 12.99 -35.44 14.64
CA SER A 615 13.93 -36.54 14.38
C SER A 615 15.01 -36.22 13.35
N PHE A 616 14.75 -35.29 12.42
CA PHE A 616 15.66 -34.94 11.32
C PHE A 616 16.02 -33.45 11.25
N CYS A 617 15.34 -32.58 12.01
CA CYS A 617 15.64 -31.16 12.04
C CYS A 617 17.07 -30.91 12.57
N GLN A 618 17.86 -30.16 11.80
CA GLN A 618 19.23 -29.78 12.18
C GLN A 618 19.27 -28.73 13.29
N LYS A 619 18.11 -28.18 13.70
CA LYS A 619 17.94 -27.19 14.77
C LYS A 619 18.92 -26.01 14.62
N ARG A 620 19.11 -25.53 13.37
CA ARG A 620 19.97 -24.35 13.10
C ARG A 620 19.34 -23.08 13.67
N PHE A 621 20.17 -22.10 14.02
CA PHE A 621 19.74 -20.75 14.43
C PHE A 621 18.71 -20.78 15.59
N ILE A 622 19.12 -21.35 16.73
CA ILE A 622 18.32 -21.41 17.98
C ILE A 622 18.31 -20.06 18.72
N ASP A 623 19.43 -19.34 18.64
CA ASP A 623 19.74 -18.18 19.49
C ASP A 623 19.15 -16.84 18.99
N PHE A 624 18.60 -16.82 17.78
CA PHE A 624 17.97 -15.65 17.17
C PHE A 624 16.84 -16.09 16.22
N ASP A 625 15.96 -15.17 15.85
CA ASP A 625 14.90 -15.42 14.89
C ASP A 625 15.40 -15.38 13.44
N PRO A 626 15.34 -16.51 12.69
CA PRO A 626 15.72 -16.52 11.28
C PRO A 626 14.89 -15.56 10.42
N ALA A 627 13.60 -15.36 10.73
CA ALA A 627 12.73 -14.48 9.96
C ALA A 627 13.18 -13.01 10.11
N GLU A 628 13.42 -12.54 11.34
CA GLU A 628 13.93 -11.19 11.63
C GLU A 628 15.27 -10.87 10.93
N LYS A 629 16.11 -11.88 10.65
CA LYS A 629 17.39 -11.69 9.94
C LYS A 629 17.33 -11.86 8.44
N GLY A 630 16.50 -12.80 7.97
CA GLY A 630 16.46 -13.21 6.56
C GLY A 630 15.33 -12.60 5.75
N MET A 631 14.20 -12.22 6.37
CA MET A 631 13.07 -11.58 5.70
C MET A 631 13.16 -10.07 5.83
N ILE A 632 13.22 -9.38 4.69
CA ILE A 632 13.19 -7.92 4.59
C ILE A 632 11.89 -7.57 3.87
N LEU A 633 10.84 -7.36 4.66
CA LEU A 633 9.57 -6.82 4.20
C LEU A 633 9.79 -5.33 3.88
N GLN A 634 9.53 -4.92 2.64
CA GLN A 634 9.66 -3.53 2.15
C GLN A 634 8.32 -2.80 2.17
#